data_AF-A0AAN9EYS3-F1
#
_entry.id   AF-A0AAN9EYS3-F1
#
_cell.length_a   1.000
_cell.length_b   1.000
_cell.length_c   1.000
_cell.angle_alpha   90.00
_cell.angle_beta   90.00
_cell.angle_gamma   90.00
#
_symmetry.space_group_name_H-M   'P 1'
#
loop_
_entity.id
_entity.type
_entity.pdbx_description
1 polymer ?
#
loop_
_entity_poly.entity_id
_entity_poly.type
_entity_poly.pdbx_seq_one_letter_code
_entity_poly.pdbx_strand_id
1 'polypeptide(L)'
;MDNSFWNGTQGRLPRIHWHYKVWSHAAELTAGYNNTRNSDAYLPIPKMLAKDGVVFNFTCTEMKDREQAGHANCSSEGLVHQVKMATTTAGAELAGKNALKRYASDAYAQVLSTSRSDCHSGLTAFTYLRMTKRLFEVDNWRHLVEFVISMSEGGRRQRLPHSDFLGVMGKSKELRRSTHKRLLLCECIY
;
A
#
# COMPACT_ATOMS: atom_id res chain seq x y z
N MET A 1 4.54 14.42 -20.50
CA MET A 1 4.26 13.68 -19.25
C MET A 1 2.81 13.27 -19.32
N ASP A 2 2.48 12.01 -19.02
CA ASP A 2 1.07 11.60 -18.98
C ASP A 2 0.49 11.82 -17.58
N ASN A 3 -0.62 12.56 -17.55
CA ASN A 3 -1.40 12.87 -16.35
C ASN A 3 -2.53 11.85 -16.11
N SER A 4 -2.80 10.94 -17.05
CA SER A 4 -3.89 9.96 -17.04
C SER A 4 -4.09 9.25 -15.70
N PHE A 5 -3.00 8.79 -15.06
CA PHE A 5 -3.08 8.01 -13.83
C PHE A 5 -3.74 8.76 -12.64
N TRP A 6 -3.74 10.10 -12.63
CA TRP A 6 -4.41 10.86 -11.57
C TRP A 6 -5.94 10.90 -11.72
N ASN A 7 -6.46 10.66 -12.93
CA ASN A 7 -7.90 10.59 -13.22
C ASN A 7 -8.40 9.14 -13.39
N GLY A 8 -7.55 8.14 -13.14
CA GLY A 8 -7.90 6.73 -13.27
C GLY A 8 -8.89 6.27 -12.20
N THR A 9 -9.96 5.60 -12.62
CA THR A 9 -10.90 4.90 -11.74
C THR A 9 -10.15 3.88 -10.87
N GLN A 10 -10.52 3.78 -9.59
CA GLN A 10 -9.92 2.83 -8.64
C GLN A 10 -10.96 1.88 -8.08
N GLY A 11 -10.76 0.58 -8.30
CA GLY A 11 -11.55 -0.47 -7.64
C GLY A 11 -11.00 -0.72 -6.24
N ARG A 12 -11.87 -0.76 -5.23
CA ARG A 12 -11.49 -1.09 -3.85
C ARG A 12 -12.25 -2.30 -3.36
N LEU A 13 -11.54 -3.21 -2.72
CA LEU A 13 -12.14 -4.33 -1.99
C LEU A 13 -12.04 -4.09 -0.48
N PRO A 14 -13.09 -4.46 0.28
CA PRO A 14 -12.92 -4.91 1.66
C PRO A 14 -11.80 -5.95 1.75
N ARG A 15 -11.19 -6.06 2.94
CA ARG A 15 -10.27 -7.16 3.21
C ARG A 15 -10.66 -7.86 4.49
N ILE A 16 -10.39 -9.14 4.48
CA ILE A 16 -10.80 -10.04 5.54
C ILE A 16 -9.57 -10.86 5.89
N HIS A 17 -8.73 -10.26 6.73
CA HIS A 17 -7.46 -10.85 7.15
C HIS A 17 -7.62 -11.79 8.35
N TRP A 18 -8.73 -11.69 9.10
CA TRP A 18 -9.07 -12.61 10.19
C TRP A 18 -9.60 -13.92 9.62
N HIS A 19 -9.34 -15.02 10.32
CA HIS A 19 -9.61 -16.39 9.85
C HIS A 19 -8.89 -16.80 8.54
N TYR A 20 -7.96 -15.98 8.02
CA TYR A 20 -7.17 -16.33 6.83
C TYR A 20 -6.24 -17.54 7.07
N LYS A 21 -5.77 -17.77 8.30
CA LYS A 21 -4.91 -18.93 8.64
C LYS A 21 -5.69 -20.21 8.97
N VAL A 22 -7.03 -20.17 9.06
CA VAL A 22 -7.82 -21.39 9.23
C VAL A 22 -8.24 -21.95 7.87
N TRP A 23 -8.26 -23.28 7.77
CA TRP A 23 -8.53 -24.01 6.51
C TRP A 23 -9.84 -23.63 5.83
N SER A 24 -10.83 -23.18 6.59
CA SER A 24 -12.15 -22.83 6.08
C SER A 24 -12.20 -21.45 5.41
N HIS A 25 -11.23 -20.56 5.66
CA HIS A 25 -11.29 -19.16 5.23
C HIS A 25 -12.66 -18.49 5.52
N ALA A 26 -13.32 -18.90 6.61
CA ALA A 26 -14.77 -18.76 6.74
C ALA A 26 -15.26 -17.31 6.61
N ALA A 27 -14.49 -16.34 7.11
CA ALA A 27 -14.83 -14.94 7.00
C ALA A 27 -14.79 -14.43 5.54
N GLU A 28 -13.81 -14.87 4.75
CA GLU A 28 -13.69 -14.54 3.32
C GLU A 28 -14.88 -15.13 2.55
N LEU A 29 -15.19 -16.42 2.79
CA LEU A 29 -16.34 -17.11 2.19
C LEU A 29 -17.66 -16.38 2.50
N THR A 30 -17.90 -15.99 3.76
CA THR A 30 -19.14 -15.29 4.15
C THR A 30 -19.32 -13.91 3.53
N ALA A 31 -18.24 -13.28 3.05
CA ALA A 31 -18.29 -12.02 2.33
C ALA A 31 -18.34 -12.18 0.80
N GLY A 32 -18.41 -13.42 0.30
CA GLY A 32 -18.46 -13.73 -1.13
C GLY A 32 -17.09 -13.95 -1.80
N TYR A 33 -15.98 -13.89 -1.07
CA TYR A 33 -14.68 -14.31 -1.59
C TYR A 33 -14.55 -15.82 -1.45
N ASN A 34 -14.68 -16.57 -2.55
CA ASN A 34 -14.48 -18.02 -2.57
C ASN A 34 -12.99 -18.42 -2.45
N ASN A 35 -12.29 -17.87 -1.44
CA ASN A 35 -10.86 -18.06 -1.22
C ASN A 35 -10.68 -19.40 -0.52
N THR A 36 -10.04 -20.35 -1.17
CA THR A 36 -9.83 -21.70 -0.65
C THR A 36 -8.48 -22.23 -1.11
N ARG A 37 -8.02 -23.34 -0.52
CA ARG A 37 -6.78 -24.03 -0.95
C ARG A 37 -6.73 -24.33 -2.47
N ASN A 38 -7.88 -24.47 -3.12
CA ASN A 38 -8.00 -24.85 -4.52
C ASN A 38 -8.53 -23.70 -5.42
N SER A 39 -8.80 -22.52 -4.87
CA SER A 39 -9.38 -21.39 -5.63
C SER A 39 -8.92 -20.05 -5.05
N ASP A 40 -8.25 -19.25 -5.88
CA ASP A 40 -7.84 -17.89 -5.54
C ASP A 40 -8.97 -16.91 -5.88
N ALA A 41 -9.70 -16.43 -4.86
CA ALA A 41 -10.78 -15.46 -5.04
C ALA A 41 -10.28 -14.07 -5.46
N TYR A 42 -9.00 -13.77 -5.25
CA TYR A 42 -8.42 -12.47 -5.54
C TYR A 42 -7.85 -12.38 -6.96
N LEU A 43 -7.74 -13.46 -7.72
CA LEU A 43 -7.28 -13.45 -9.12
C LEU A 43 -8.34 -12.99 -10.15
N PRO A 44 -9.62 -13.38 -10.07
CA PRO A 44 -10.63 -12.94 -11.03
C PRO A 44 -10.89 -11.43 -11.01
N ILE A 45 -10.76 -10.79 -9.85
CA ILE A 45 -11.10 -9.39 -9.63
C ILE A 45 -10.14 -8.43 -10.37
N PRO A 46 -8.81 -8.48 -10.21
CA PRO A 46 -7.89 -7.65 -10.98
C PRO A 46 -7.90 -8.02 -12.47
N LYS A 47 -8.19 -9.28 -12.84
CA LYS A 47 -8.42 -9.66 -14.25
C LYS A 47 -9.64 -8.98 -14.87
N MET A 48 -10.67 -8.68 -14.07
CA MET A 48 -11.80 -7.85 -14.49
C MET A 48 -11.38 -6.38 -14.56
N LEU A 49 -10.82 -5.81 -13.48
CA LEU A 49 -10.43 -4.40 -13.42
C LEU A 49 -9.42 -4.00 -14.51
N ALA A 50 -8.47 -4.88 -14.86
CA ALA A 50 -7.49 -4.63 -15.90
C ALA A 50 -8.10 -4.41 -17.30
N LYS A 51 -9.28 -5.00 -17.59
CA LYS A 51 -9.96 -4.81 -18.89
C LYS A 51 -10.44 -3.37 -19.07
N ASP A 52 -10.84 -2.74 -17.97
CA ASP A 52 -11.40 -1.38 -17.95
C ASP A 52 -10.35 -0.32 -17.57
N GLY A 53 -9.06 -0.71 -17.48
CA GLY A 53 -7.98 0.18 -17.03
C GLY A 53 -8.09 0.63 -15.57
N VAL A 54 -8.87 -0.08 -14.75
CA VAL A 54 -9.15 0.29 -13.36
C VAL A 54 -8.01 -0.17 -12.45
N VAL A 55 -7.48 0.75 -11.65
CA VAL A 55 -6.41 0.45 -10.68
C VAL A 55 -6.99 -0.30 -9.49
N PHE A 56 -6.37 -1.41 -9.10
CA PHE A 56 -6.75 -2.17 -7.91
C PHE A 56 -6.16 -1.46 -6.67
N ASN A 57 -6.99 -0.92 -5.78
CA ASN A 57 -6.57 -0.22 -4.56
C ASN A 57 -6.82 -1.10 -3.32
N PHE A 58 -5.73 -1.50 -2.66
CA PHE A 58 -5.74 -2.42 -1.53
C PHE A 58 -5.31 -1.77 -0.22
N THR A 59 -5.92 -2.20 0.88
CA THR A 59 -5.74 -1.62 2.21
C THR A 59 -4.83 -2.43 3.13
N CYS A 60 -4.43 -1.83 4.26
CA CYS A 60 -3.61 -2.42 5.32
C CYS A 60 -2.22 -2.95 4.92
N THR A 61 -1.56 -2.30 3.97
CA THR A 61 -0.16 -2.64 3.62
C THR A 61 0.85 -2.28 4.73
N GLU A 62 0.42 -1.69 5.85
CA GLU A 62 1.23 -1.43 7.04
C GLU A 62 1.07 -2.48 8.16
N MET A 63 0.03 -3.32 8.11
CA MET A 63 -0.27 -4.26 9.20
C MET A 63 0.65 -5.48 9.15
N LYS A 64 1.15 -5.88 10.33
CA LYS A 64 1.93 -7.10 10.53
C LYS A 64 1.12 -8.17 11.26
N ASP A 65 1.40 -9.43 10.98
CA ASP A 65 0.71 -10.57 11.58
C ASP A 65 0.99 -10.69 13.08
N ARG A 66 2.22 -10.37 13.50
CA ARG A 66 2.66 -10.36 14.91
C ARG A 66 1.90 -9.35 15.80
N GLU A 67 1.18 -8.41 15.20
CA GLU A 67 0.38 -7.39 15.90
C GLU A 67 -1.09 -7.80 16.06
N GLN A 68 -1.47 -8.97 15.52
CA GLN A 68 -2.83 -9.48 15.58
C GLN A 68 -2.98 -10.45 16.76
N ALA A 69 -4.17 -10.49 17.37
CA ALA A 69 -4.45 -11.45 18.43
C ALA A 69 -4.44 -12.89 17.88
N GLY A 70 -3.71 -13.79 18.53
CA GLY A 70 -3.51 -15.16 18.03
C GLY A 70 -4.80 -15.93 17.76
N HIS A 71 -5.83 -15.75 18.60
CA HIS A 71 -7.13 -16.40 18.44
C HIS A 71 -7.86 -16.02 17.14
N ALA A 72 -7.59 -14.84 16.58
CA ALA A 72 -8.23 -14.36 15.35
C ALA A 72 -7.65 -15.01 14.08
N ASN A 73 -6.58 -15.82 14.20
CA ASN A 73 -5.94 -16.55 13.10
C ASN A 73 -5.66 -15.66 11.88
N CYS A 74 -5.19 -14.42 12.16
CA CYS A 74 -5.03 -13.40 11.14
C CYS A 74 -3.81 -13.60 10.24
N SER A 75 -3.93 -13.22 8.98
CA SER A 75 -2.82 -12.98 8.06
C SER A 75 -3.08 -11.72 7.24
N SER A 76 -2.52 -10.59 7.68
CA SER A 76 -2.51 -9.37 6.86
C SER A 76 -1.38 -9.45 5.83
N GLU A 77 -0.22 -10.00 6.22
CA GLU A 77 0.96 -10.08 5.36
C GLU A 77 0.76 -11.13 4.25
N GLY A 78 0.19 -12.29 4.57
CA GLY A 78 -0.15 -13.31 3.57
C GLY A 78 -1.22 -12.85 2.58
N LEU A 79 -2.26 -12.15 3.05
CA LEU A 79 -3.31 -11.60 2.20
C LEU A 79 -2.78 -10.49 1.26
N VAL A 80 -1.91 -9.61 1.76
CA VAL A 80 -1.21 -8.62 0.91
C VAL A 80 -0.31 -9.29 -0.13
N HIS A 81 0.36 -10.38 0.23
CA HIS A 81 1.14 -11.16 -0.73
C HIS A 81 0.28 -11.82 -1.81
N GLN A 82 -0.84 -12.48 -1.44
CA GLN A 82 -1.78 -13.09 -2.38
C GLN A 82 -2.28 -12.07 -3.41
N VAL A 83 -2.76 -10.91 -2.95
CA VAL A 83 -3.26 -9.86 -3.84
C VAL A 83 -2.16 -9.27 -4.72
N LYS A 84 -0.94 -9.08 -4.19
CA LYS A 84 0.22 -8.63 -4.98
C LYS A 84 0.54 -9.61 -6.12
N MET A 85 0.43 -10.91 -5.89
CA MET A 85 0.59 -11.92 -6.94
C MET A 85 -0.57 -11.90 -7.93
N ALA A 86 -1.81 -11.86 -7.44
CA ALA A 86 -3.01 -11.79 -8.26
C ALA A 86 -3.03 -10.59 -9.23
N THR A 87 -2.68 -9.38 -8.78
CA THR A 87 -2.58 -8.20 -9.65
C THR A 87 -1.46 -8.35 -10.67
N THR A 88 -0.31 -8.90 -10.26
CA THR A 88 0.84 -9.15 -11.16
C THR A 88 0.46 -10.14 -12.27
N THR A 89 -0.18 -11.26 -11.92
CA THR A 89 -0.67 -12.27 -12.90
C THR A 89 -1.79 -11.72 -13.80
N ALA A 90 -2.57 -10.75 -13.33
CA ALA A 90 -3.61 -10.09 -14.12
C ALA A 90 -3.08 -8.97 -15.03
N GLY A 91 -1.83 -8.52 -14.86
CA GLY A 91 -1.32 -7.30 -15.48
C GLY A 91 -2.00 -6.02 -14.96
N ALA A 92 -2.64 -6.08 -13.79
CA ALA A 92 -3.36 -4.96 -13.18
C ALA A 92 -2.43 -4.10 -12.32
N GLU A 93 -2.60 -2.78 -12.37
CA GLU A 93 -1.90 -1.88 -11.46
C GLU A 93 -2.44 -2.00 -10.02
N LEU A 94 -1.51 -2.02 -9.05
CA LEU A 94 -1.82 -2.11 -7.62
C LEU A 94 -1.44 -0.82 -6.90
N ALA A 95 -2.43 -0.16 -6.31
CA ALA A 95 -2.26 0.93 -5.36
C ALA A 95 -2.46 0.45 -3.91
N GLY A 96 -1.70 1.00 -2.98
CA GLY A 96 -1.80 0.68 -1.55
C GLY A 96 -2.47 1.77 -0.71
N LYS A 97 -2.94 1.40 0.48
CA LYS A 97 -3.51 2.30 1.49
C LYS A 97 -3.30 1.69 2.88
N ASN A 98 -3.07 2.49 3.92
CA ASN A 98 -3.00 1.96 5.28
C ASN A 98 -4.39 1.75 5.92
N ALA A 99 -4.42 0.88 6.93
CA ALA A 99 -5.58 0.54 7.75
C ALA A 99 -5.98 1.64 8.72
N LEU A 100 -4.97 2.01 9.50
CA LEU A 100 -5.06 2.59 10.83
C LEU A 100 -4.11 3.77 10.87
N LYS A 101 -4.40 4.72 11.75
CA LYS A 101 -3.53 5.87 11.99
C LYS A 101 -2.25 5.37 12.68
N ARG A 102 -1.22 5.08 11.88
CA ARG A 102 0.12 4.68 12.34
C ARG A 102 1.12 5.76 11.93
N TYR A 103 1.92 6.17 12.91
CA TYR A 103 2.95 7.22 12.77
C TYR A 103 4.36 6.70 13.08
N ALA A 104 4.47 5.43 13.49
CA ALA A 104 5.74 4.78 13.80
C ALA A 104 6.48 4.36 12.53
N SER A 105 7.81 4.48 12.56
CA SER A 105 8.70 4.14 11.44
C SER A 105 8.63 2.67 10.99
N ASP A 106 8.21 1.76 11.88
CA ASP A 106 8.11 0.34 11.58
C ASP A 106 6.88 -0.02 10.72
N ALA A 107 5.79 0.76 10.82
CA ALA A 107 4.62 0.65 9.95
C ALA A 107 4.93 1.20 8.54
N TYR A 108 5.63 2.34 8.47
CA TYR A 108 6.15 2.87 7.20
C TYR A 108 7.13 1.90 6.53
N ALA A 109 8.00 1.23 7.29
CA ALA A 109 8.89 0.20 6.77
C ALA A 109 8.14 -1.00 6.16
N GLN A 110 6.99 -1.39 6.73
CA GLN A 110 6.13 -2.45 6.17
C GLN A 110 5.53 -2.04 4.81
N VAL A 111 5.01 -0.81 4.71
CA VAL A 111 4.50 -0.27 3.44
C VAL A 111 5.61 -0.18 2.40
N LEU A 112 6.80 0.28 2.79
CA LEU A 112 7.98 0.34 1.90
C LEU A 112 8.35 -1.05 1.38
N SER A 113 8.36 -2.07 2.26
CA SER A 113 8.60 -3.47 1.89
C SER A 113 7.57 -3.96 0.86
N THR A 114 6.27 -3.78 1.16
CA THR A 114 5.18 -4.11 0.22
C THR A 114 5.34 -3.40 -1.12
N SER A 115 5.77 -2.14 -1.10
CA SER A 115 5.93 -1.32 -2.31
C SER A 115 6.99 -1.83 -3.27
N ARG A 116 8.03 -2.54 -2.80
CA ARG A 116 9.19 -2.90 -3.63
C ARG A 116 8.78 -3.75 -4.83
N SER A 117 9.34 -3.39 -5.98
CA SER A 117 9.10 -4.04 -7.27
C SER A 117 10.21 -5.06 -7.53
N ASP A 118 10.26 -6.14 -6.76
CA ASP A 118 11.28 -7.17 -6.93
C ASP A 118 11.08 -7.95 -8.25
N CYS A 119 9.87 -7.90 -8.82
CA CYS A 119 9.49 -8.53 -10.08
C CYS A 119 8.33 -7.78 -10.79
N HIS A 120 8.45 -6.46 -10.99
CA HIS A 120 7.38 -5.57 -11.51
C HIS A 120 6.08 -5.49 -10.67
N SER A 121 6.00 -6.23 -9.57
CA SER A 121 4.82 -6.40 -8.71
C SER A 121 4.57 -5.31 -7.67
N GLY A 122 5.36 -4.23 -7.65
CA GLY A 122 5.32 -3.21 -6.60
C GLY A 122 4.13 -2.25 -6.69
N LEU A 123 3.91 -1.48 -5.61
CA LEU A 123 2.84 -0.48 -5.57
C LEU A 123 3.13 0.67 -6.54
N THR A 124 2.17 1.01 -7.41
CA THR A 124 2.28 2.14 -8.36
C THR A 124 1.92 3.47 -7.70
N ALA A 125 0.98 3.44 -6.76
CA ALA A 125 0.67 4.53 -5.84
C ALA A 125 0.41 4.05 -4.40
N PHE A 126 0.49 4.97 -3.44
CA PHE A 126 0.06 4.74 -2.07
C PHE A 126 -0.80 5.91 -1.57
N THR A 127 -1.88 5.63 -0.84
CA THR A 127 -2.74 6.65 -0.22
C THR A 127 -2.61 6.58 1.30
N TYR A 128 -2.09 7.62 1.94
CA TYR A 128 -1.99 7.70 3.40
C TYR A 128 -3.31 8.18 4.04
N LEU A 129 -3.76 7.45 5.05
CA LEU A 129 -4.91 7.76 5.90
C LEU A 129 -4.47 8.03 7.35
N ARG A 130 -4.80 9.16 7.96
CA ARG A 130 -5.48 10.36 7.43
C ARG A 130 -4.71 11.57 7.95
N MET A 131 -4.71 12.67 7.20
CA MET A 131 -4.27 13.95 7.72
C MET A 131 -5.07 14.27 9.00
N THR A 132 -4.33 14.52 10.07
CA THR A 132 -4.82 14.64 11.45
C THR A 132 -3.83 15.52 12.20
N LYS A 133 -4.27 16.29 13.22
CA LYS A 133 -3.36 17.14 14.01
C LYS A 133 -2.12 16.38 14.51
N ARG A 134 -2.31 15.11 14.92
CA ARG A 134 -1.23 14.23 15.37
C ARG A 134 -0.19 13.89 14.29
N LEU A 135 -0.56 13.85 13.01
CA LEU A 135 0.37 13.61 11.90
C LEU A 135 1.40 14.76 11.77
N PHE A 136 1.00 15.97 12.16
CA PHE A 136 1.81 17.18 12.09
C PHE A 136 2.58 17.47 13.40
N GLU A 137 2.52 16.57 14.40
CA GLU A 137 3.48 16.57 15.51
C GLU A 137 4.89 16.33 14.94
N VAL A 138 5.91 17.05 15.46
CA VAL A 138 7.25 17.17 14.84
C VAL A 138 7.86 15.82 14.44
N ASP A 139 7.82 14.82 15.33
CA ASP A 139 8.45 13.52 15.07
C ASP A 139 7.60 12.63 14.14
N ASN A 140 6.28 12.71 14.21
CA ASN A 140 5.38 12.00 13.29
C ASN A 140 5.51 12.56 11.86
N TRP A 141 5.67 13.88 11.74
CA TRP A 141 5.91 14.55 10.45
C TRP A 141 7.26 14.14 9.86
N ARG A 142 8.32 14.09 10.68
CA ARG A 142 9.64 13.57 10.25
C ARG A 142 9.57 12.15 9.71
N HIS A 143 8.90 11.23 10.43
CA HIS A 143 8.71 9.86 9.93
C HIS A 143 7.92 9.81 8.62
N LEU A 144 6.90 10.65 8.46
CA LEU A 144 6.15 10.74 7.20
C LEU A 144 7.05 11.24 6.05
N VAL A 145 7.85 12.29 6.25
CA VAL A 145 8.77 12.84 5.24
C VAL A 145 9.82 11.80 4.82
N GLU A 146 10.44 11.10 5.78
CA GLU A 146 11.35 9.99 5.49
C GLU A 146 10.69 8.88 4.67
N PHE A 147 9.43 8.56 4.98
CA PHE A 147 8.62 7.61 4.22
C PHE A 147 8.31 8.09 2.80
N VAL A 148 7.94 9.36 2.61
CA VAL A 148 7.66 9.96 1.29
C VAL A 148 8.89 9.85 0.39
N ILE A 149 10.06 10.24 0.91
CA ILE A 149 11.31 10.21 0.16
C ILE A 149 11.68 8.76 -0.17
N SER A 150 11.65 7.86 0.82
CA SER A 150 11.91 6.41 0.61
C SER A 150 10.97 5.78 -0.42
N MET A 151 9.70 6.18 -0.48
CA MET A 151 8.74 5.75 -1.50
C MET A 151 9.12 6.27 -2.90
N SER A 152 9.52 7.54 -3.01
CA SER A 152 9.92 8.16 -4.28
C SER A 152 11.19 7.55 -4.88
N GLU A 153 12.08 7.03 -4.02
CA GLU A 153 13.30 6.29 -4.36
C GLU A 153 13.06 4.78 -4.58
N GLY A 154 11.81 4.39 -4.83
CA GLY A 154 11.43 3.01 -5.18
C GLY A 154 11.28 2.06 -3.99
N GLY A 155 11.32 2.55 -2.74
CA GLY A 155 11.22 1.75 -1.52
C GLY A 155 12.57 1.45 -0.86
N ARG A 156 13.65 2.11 -1.28
CA ARG A 156 14.98 2.02 -0.67
C ARG A 156 15.03 2.94 0.55
N ARG A 157 15.64 2.48 1.65
CA ARG A 157 15.79 3.29 2.87
C ARG A 157 17.16 3.95 2.85
N GLN A 158 17.21 5.20 2.37
CA GLN A 158 18.39 6.05 2.56
C GLN A 158 18.26 6.86 3.85
N ARG A 159 19.40 7.16 4.48
CA ARG A 159 19.45 7.98 5.71
C ARG A 159 19.61 9.43 5.29
N LEU A 160 18.59 10.26 5.53
CA LEU A 160 18.58 11.65 5.04
C LEU A 160 19.70 12.50 5.66
N PRO A 161 20.33 13.40 4.89
CA PRO A 161 21.21 14.43 5.42
C PRO A 161 20.40 15.50 6.16
N HIS A 162 21.05 16.19 7.11
CA HIS A 162 20.38 17.13 8.04
C HIS A 162 19.70 18.33 7.35
N SER A 163 20.11 18.69 6.13
CA SER A 163 19.58 19.81 5.34
C SER A 163 18.10 19.71 5.02
N ASP A 164 17.62 18.50 4.73
CA ASP A 164 16.28 18.28 4.15
C ASP A 164 15.18 18.42 5.21
N PHE A 165 15.57 18.41 6.48
CA PHE A 165 14.71 18.62 7.65
C PHE A 165 14.38 20.10 7.93
N LEU A 166 15.02 21.05 7.24
CA LEU A 166 14.90 22.50 7.52
C LEU A 166 14.06 23.29 6.50
N GLY A 167 13.43 22.61 5.52
CA GLY A 167 12.46 23.26 4.62
C GLY A 167 13.03 24.33 3.68
N VAL A 168 14.36 24.37 3.49
CA VAL A 168 14.99 25.31 2.56
C VAL A 168 14.82 24.80 1.14
N MET A 169 14.07 25.55 0.32
CA MET A 169 13.89 25.32 -1.12
C MET A 169 15.21 25.53 -1.90
N GLY A 170 16.10 24.54 -1.82
CA GLY A 170 17.36 24.48 -2.56
C GLY A 170 17.16 24.03 -4.02
N LYS A 171 17.91 24.62 -4.95
CA LYS A 171 17.71 24.46 -6.40
C LYS A 171 17.72 23.00 -6.87
N SER A 172 16.75 22.67 -7.72
CA SER A 172 16.60 21.39 -8.41
C SER A 172 17.92 20.94 -9.07
N LYS A 173 18.36 19.71 -8.73
CA LYS A 173 19.26 18.94 -9.57
C LYS A 173 18.42 18.04 -10.48
N GLU A 174 18.66 18.11 -11.78
CA GLU A 174 17.86 17.43 -12.79
C GLU A 174 18.04 15.89 -12.70
N LEU A 175 17.12 15.25 -11.99
CA LEU A 175 17.13 13.80 -11.80
C LEU A 175 16.60 13.10 -13.06
N ARG A 176 17.46 12.36 -13.76
CA ARG A 176 17.08 11.62 -14.98
C ARG A 176 15.98 10.60 -14.66
N ARG A 177 14.94 10.58 -15.52
CA ARG A 177 13.78 9.67 -15.57
C ARG A 177 13.81 8.48 -14.59
N SER A 178 13.16 8.66 -13.44
CA SER A 178 12.70 7.56 -12.59
C SER A 178 11.18 7.41 -12.72
N THR A 179 10.68 6.17 -12.71
CA THR A 179 9.24 5.86 -12.63
C THR A 179 8.75 6.11 -11.21
N HIS A 180 8.56 7.38 -10.86
CA HIS A 180 8.19 7.82 -9.52
C HIS A 180 6.85 7.23 -9.06
N LYS A 181 6.90 6.41 -8.00
CA LYS A 181 5.73 5.96 -7.24
C LYS A 181 4.99 7.16 -6.66
N ARG A 182 3.67 7.22 -6.84
CA ARG A 182 2.84 8.38 -6.52
C ARG A 182 2.26 8.27 -5.09
N LEU A 183 2.66 9.17 -4.18
CA LEU A 183 2.05 9.28 -2.84
C LEU A 183 0.87 10.25 -2.85
N LEU A 184 -0.28 9.81 -2.35
CA LEU A 184 -1.46 10.63 -2.08
C LEU A 184 -1.65 10.80 -0.58
N LEU A 185 -1.73 12.05 -0.13
CA LEU A 185 -2.27 12.39 1.19
C LEU A 185 -3.76 12.67 1.01
N CYS A 186 -4.61 11.88 1.66
CA CYS A 186 -6.05 12.00 1.52
C CYS A 186 -6.66 12.54 2.82
N GLU A 187 -7.30 13.71 2.73
CA GLU A 187 -8.37 14.05 3.66
C GLU A 187 -9.60 13.26 3.25
N CYS A 188 -10.16 12.47 4.16
CA CYS A 188 -11.58 12.20 4.08
C CYS A 188 -12.26 13.28 4.92
N ILE A 189 -12.76 14.30 4.23
CA ILE A 189 -14.00 14.96 4.65
C ILE A 189 -15.05 13.83 4.68
N TYR A 190 -15.75 13.71 5.80
CA TYR A 190 -16.92 12.84 5.94
C TYR A 190 -18.16 13.61 5.48
#